data_AF-A0A430A5P2-F1
#
_entry.id   AF-A0A430A5P2-F1
#
_cell.length_a   1.000
_cell.length_b   1.000
_cell.length_c   1.000
_cell.angle_alpha   90.00
_cell.angle_beta   90.00
_cell.angle_gamma   90.00
#
_symmetry.space_group_name_H-M   'P 1'
#
loop_
_entity.id
_entity.type
_entity.pdbx_description
1 polymer ?
#
loop_
_entity_poly.entity_id
_entity_poly.type
_entity_poly.pdbx_seq_one_letter_code
_entity_poly.pdbx_strand_id
1 'polypeptide(L)'
;MFSLSLLVIELFVNKNEAEDYVETNNQETSISSMNDMSILTLGDSITWLDGNKVSGVESIVGYQQVLRETGATVFSYGVYGGTYSQKQNSSGKVKSIYQETVINKAVNFSNLDTIILFGGTNDIGTNMPLGSVDSQDSYTTLGGNKSNY
;
A
#
# COMPACT_ATOMS: atom_id res chain seq x y z
N MET A 1 31.96 6.07 -0.73
CA MET A 1 30.98 5.79 0.35
C MET A 1 29.76 6.63 0.03
N PHE A 2 28.74 6.04 -0.58
CA PHE A 2 27.53 6.77 -1.01
C PHE A 2 26.49 6.68 0.11
N SER A 3 26.09 7.84 0.65
CA SER A 3 25.00 7.97 1.60
C SER A 3 23.71 8.12 0.80
N LEU A 4 22.85 7.10 0.82
CA LEU A 4 21.50 7.18 0.29
C LEU A 4 20.58 7.53 1.47
N SER A 5 20.14 8.79 1.57
CA SER A 5 19.17 9.22 2.57
C SER A 5 17.78 8.70 2.18
N LEU A 6 17.35 7.59 2.80
CA LEU A 6 16.01 7.06 2.65
C LEU A 6 15.07 7.87 3.56
N LEU A 7 14.17 8.65 2.97
CA LEU A 7 13.10 9.32 3.70
C LEU A 7 12.04 8.28 4.04
N VAL A 8 12.09 7.72 5.24
CA VAL A 8 11.03 6.87 5.79
C VAL A 8 10.02 7.78 6.47
N ILE A 9 8.81 7.88 5.89
CA ILE A 9 7.67 8.53 6.55
C ILE A 9 6.97 7.46 7.38
N GLU A 10 7.27 7.39 8.67
CA GLU A 10 6.49 6.59 9.62
C GLU A 10 5.22 7.36 10.02
N LEU A 11 4.09 7.00 9.42
CA LEU A 11 2.78 7.45 9.88
C LEU A 11 2.33 6.58 11.06
N PHE A 12 2.75 6.94 12.27
CA PHE A 12 2.11 6.45 13.49
C PHE A 12 0.79 7.20 13.69
N VAL A 13 -0.33 6.61 13.27
CA VAL A 13 -1.65 7.09 13.69
C VAL A 13 -1.91 6.58 15.11
N ASN A 14 -1.36 7.27 16.10
CA ASN A 14 -1.80 7.12 17.49
C ASN A 14 -3.07 7.95 17.68
N LYS A 15 -4.12 7.35 18.25
CA LYS A 15 -5.51 7.86 18.20
C LYS A 15 -5.76 9.07 19.11
N ASN A 16 -4.73 9.66 19.72
CA ASN A 16 -4.85 10.86 20.53
C ASN A 16 -3.71 11.81 20.16
N GLU A 17 -4.10 12.95 19.58
CA GLU A 17 -3.30 14.16 19.36
C GLU A 17 -2.44 14.17 18.09
N ALA A 18 -3.09 14.55 16.99
CA ALA A 18 -2.42 15.00 15.77
C ALA A 18 -2.07 16.50 15.93
N GLU A 19 -0.86 16.78 16.38
CA GLU A 19 -0.21 18.07 16.13
C GLU A 19 1.08 17.82 15.33
N ASP A 20 1.17 18.43 14.15
CA ASP A 20 2.30 18.39 13.23
C ASP A 20 3.58 18.92 13.90
N TYR A 21 4.48 18.01 14.28
CA TYR A 21 5.87 18.34 14.59
C TYR A 21 6.79 17.46 13.74
N VAL A 22 7.44 18.08 12.75
CA VAL A 22 8.53 17.46 11.99
C VAL A 22 9.86 17.92 12.61
N GLU A 23 10.37 17.15 13.56
CA GLU A 23 11.75 17.29 14.03
C GLU A 23 12.68 16.48 13.12
N THR A 24 13.56 17.15 12.36
CA THR A 24 14.63 16.49 11.62
C THR A 24 15.77 16.13 12.55
N ASN A 25 15.63 15.03 13.29
CA ASN A 25 16.74 14.45 14.04
C ASN A 25 17.48 13.45 13.16
N ASN A 26 18.76 13.72 12.87
CA ASN A 26 19.72 12.76 12.29
C ASN A 26 20.05 11.66 13.33
N GLN A 27 19.04 10.99 13.86
CA GLN A 27 19.25 9.77 14.62
C GLN A 27 19.31 8.61 13.64
N GLU A 28 20.36 7.78 13.76
CA GLU A 28 20.29 6.41 13.27
C GLU A 28 19.05 5.78 13.90
N THR A 29 17.97 5.71 13.15
CA THR A 29 16.80 4.93 13.53
C THR A 29 17.25 3.48 13.56
N SER A 30 17.51 2.96 14.77
CA SER A 30 17.67 1.53 14.95
C SER A 30 16.35 0.91 14.56
N ILE A 31 16.28 0.33 13.36
CA ILE A 31 15.06 -0.34 12.92
C ILE A 31 14.83 -1.48 13.92
N SER A 32 13.73 -1.39 14.68
CA SER A 32 13.37 -2.45 15.62
C SER A 32 13.22 -3.74 14.84
N SER A 33 13.84 -4.82 15.32
CA SER A 33 13.67 -6.13 14.70
C SER A 33 12.19 -6.50 14.66
N MET A 34 11.71 -6.92 13.49
CA MET A 34 10.36 -7.44 13.27
C MET A 34 10.43 -8.94 12.97
N ASN A 35 11.40 -9.65 13.58
CA ASN A 35 11.50 -11.09 13.49
C ASN A 35 10.15 -11.73 13.84
N ASP A 36 9.80 -12.80 13.13
CA ASP A 36 8.54 -13.55 13.27
C ASP A 36 7.26 -12.79 12.88
N MET A 37 7.33 -11.52 12.49
CA MET A 37 6.15 -10.81 11.96
C MET A 37 5.85 -11.21 10.51
N SER A 38 4.59 -11.51 10.25
CA SER A 38 4.03 -11.74 8.92
C SER A 38 3.31 -10.48 8.43
N ILE A 39 3.88 -9.82 7.43
CA ILE A 39 3.38 -8.54 6.90
C ILE A 39 2.89 -8.75 5.47
N LEU A 40 1.67 -8.31 5.19
CA LEU A 40 1.16 -8.20 3.83
C LEU A 40 1.22 -6.75 3.36
N THR A 41 1.86 -6.51 2.22
CA THR A 41 1.79 -5.22 1.53
C THR A 41 0.84 -5.31 0.34
N LEU A 42 -0.09 -4.37 0.29
CA LEU A 42 -1.11 -4.25 -0.74
C LEU A 42 -1.04 -2.87 -1.38
N GLY A 43 -1.11 -2.80 -2.70
CA GLY A 43 -1.00 -1.50 -3.33
C GLY A 43 -1.13 -1.48 -4.84
N ASP A 44 -0.71 -0.36 -5.43
CA ASP A 44 -0.74 -0.15 -6.86
C ASP A 44 0.58 -0.57 -7.56
N SER A 45 0.94 0.10 -8.64
CA SER A 45 2.22 -0.10 -9.36
C SER A 45 3.44 -0.01 -8.45
N ILE A 46 3.45 0.86 -7.44
CA ILE A 46 4.61 1.02 -6.55
C ILE A 46 4.87 -0.28 -5.78
N THR A 47 3.80 -0.90 -5.28
CA THR A 47 3.87 -2.20 -4.60
C THR A 47 4.14 -3.33 -5.58
N TRP A 48 3.52 -3.30 -6.77
CA TRP A 48 3.68 -4.34 -7.80
C TRP A 48 5.12 -4.45 -8.33
N LEU A 49 5.85 -3.34 -8.45
CA LEU A 49 7.18 -3.35 -9.04
C LEU A 49 8.22 -4.14 -8.23
N ASP A 50 7.98 -4.36 -6.94
CA ASP A 50 8.87 -5.19 -6.10
C ASP A 50 8.99 -6.61 -6.66
N GLY A 51 10.20 -6.95 -7.14
CA GLY A 51 10.51 -8.25 -7.72
C GLY A 51 9.90 -8.53 -9.11
N ASN A 52 9.13 -7.59 -9.69
CA ASN A 52 8.60 -7.72 -11.04
C ASN A 52 9.53 -7.07 -12.07
N LYS A 53 9.65 -7.71 -13.25
CA LYS A 53 10.46 -7.19 -14.36
C LYS A 53 9.62 -6.27 -15.24
N VAL A 54 10.15 -5.07 -15.51
CA VAL A 54 9.61 -4.17 -16.54
C VAL A 54 10.57 -4.18 -17.73
N SER A 55 10.01 -4.32 -18.93
CA SER A 55 10.83 -4.32 -20.15
C SER A 55 11.64 -3.03 -20.27
N GLY A 56 12.96 -3.16 -20.43
CA GLY A 56 13.87 -2.02 -20.57
C GLY A 56 14.26 -1.34 -19.25
N VAL A 57 13.88 -1.91 -18.10
CA VAL A 57 14.28 -1.42 -16.78
C VAL A 57 14.97 -2.57 -16.02
N GLU A 58 16.02 -2.26 -15.27
CA GLU A 58 16.60 -3.22 -14.32
C GLU A 58 15.57 -3.58 -13.23
N SER A 59 15.82 -4.69 -12.52
CA SER A 59 14.91 -5.13 -11.45
C SER A 59 14.77 -4.04 -10.40
N ILE A 60 13.53 -3.60 -10.14
CA ILE A 60 13.25 -2.64 -9.09
C ILE A 60 13.12 -3.40 -7.76
N VAL A 61 13.82 -2.90 -6.75
CA VAL A 61 13.69 -3.35 -5.36
C VAL A 61 12.70 -2.41 -4.68
N GLY A 62 11.57 -2.94 -4.21
CA GLY A 62 10.52 -2.13 -3.60
C GLY A 62 10.79 -1.79 -2.13
N TYR A 63 9.92 -0.97 -1.55
CA TYR A 63 9.99 -0.59 -0.13
C TYR A 63 9.87 -1.80 0.82
N GLN A 64 9.29 -2.90 0.32
CA GLN A 64 9.20 -4.19 0.99
C GLN A 64 10.57 -4.73 1.40
N GLN A 65 11.65 -4.36 0.70
CA GLN A 65 13.00 -4.76 1.06
C GLN A 65 13.38 -4.25 2.46
N VAL A 66 13.01 -3.02 2.82
CA VAL A 66 13.28 -2.47 4.15
C VAL A 66 12.61 -3.33 5.22
N LEU A 67 11.37 -3.78 4.97
CA LEU A 67 10.65 -4.67 5.87
C LEU A 67 11.33 -6.05 5.99
N ARG A 68 11.80 -6.61 4.87
CA ARG A 68 12.53 -7.90 4.88
C ARG A 68 13.85 -7.79 5.66
N GLU A 69 14.54 -6.66 5.56
CA GLU A 69 15.80 -6.39 6.28
C GLU A 69 15.63 -6.32 7.80
N THR A 70 14.40 -6.06 8.29
CA THR A 70 14.07 -6.13 9.73
C THR A 70 13.90 -7.56 10.27
N GLY A 71 13.87 -8.55 9.37
CA GLY A 71 13.60 -9.96 9.67
C GLY A 71 12.13 -10.39 9.50
N ALA A 72 11.24 -9.49 9.07
CA ALA A 72 9.84 -9.83 8.81
C ALA A 72 9.67 -10.77 7.60
N THR A 73 8.66 -11.63 7.65
CA THR A 73 8.15 -12.35 6.48
C THR A 73 7.19 -11.45 5.72
N VAL A 74 7.55 -11.06 4.50
CA VAL A 74 6.79 -10.09 3.70
C VAL A 74 6.10 -10.74 2.51
N PHE A 75 4.78 -10.69 2.49
CA PHE A 75 3.92 -11.01 1.35
C PHE A 75 3.60 -9.71 0.61
N SER A 76 3.75 -9.68 -0.72
CA SER A 76 3.50 -8.48 -1.52
C SER A 76 2.48 -8.78 -2.60
N TYR A 77 1.45 -7.95 -2.71
CA TYR A 77 0.45 -8.04 -3.78
C TYR A 77 0.09 -6.63 -4.27
N GLY A 78 0.65 -6.27 -5.43
CA GLY A 78 0.35 -5.01 -6.10
C GLY A 78 -0.53 -5.21 -7.34
N VAL A 79 -1.38 -4.23 -7.64
CA VAL A 79 -2.14 -4.16 -8.89
C VAL A 79 -1.56 -3.04 -9.75
N TYR A 80 -0.88 -3.37 -10.84
CA TYR A 80 -0.26 -2.35 -11.71
C TYR A 80 -1.30 -1.41 -12.33
N GLY A 81 -1.22 -0.13 -11.97
CA GLY A 81 -2.19 0.93 -12.31
C GLY A 81 -3.50 0.82 -11.52
N GLY A 82 -3.49 0.11 -10.38
CA GLY A 82 -4.66 -0.14 -9.57
C GLY A 82 -5.14 1.10 -8.82
N THR A 83 -6.46 1.28 -8.77
CA THR A 83 -7.16 2.24 -7.89
C THR A 83 -7.79 1.52 -6.70
N TYR A 84 -8.23 2.24 -5.66
CA TYR A 84 -9.16 1.68 -4.70
C TYR A 84 -10.56 1.59 -5.29
N SER A 85 -11.02 2.66 -5.96
CA SER A 85 -12.28 2.66 -6.70
C SER A 85 -12.32 1.59 -7.79
N GLN A 86 -13.48 0.99 -8.03
CA GLN A 86 -13.75 0.02 -9.10
C GLN A 86 -14.12 0.64 -10.44
N LYS A 87 -13.89 1.94 -10.63
CA LYS A 87 -14.23 2.59 -11.90
C LYS A 87 -13.46 1.97 -13.06
N GLN A 88 -14.18 1.69 -14.14
CA GLN A 88 -13.58 1.23 -15.38
C GLN A 88 -12.70 2.34 -15.98
N ASN A 89 -11.54 1.95 -16.50
CA ASN A 89 -10.75 2.84 -17.36
C ASN A 89 -11.42 3.02 -18.73
N SER A 90 -10.82 3.85 -19.59
CA SER A 90 -11.31 4.12 -20.95
C SER A 90 -11.44 2.88 -21.86
N SER A 91 -10.81 1.75 -21.49
CA SER A 91 -10.91 0.47 -22.19
C SER A 91 -11.96 -0.48 -21.57
N GLY A 92 -12.78 0.00 -20.62
CA GLY A 92 -13.79 -0.81 -19.92
C GLY A 92 -13.21 -1.79 -18.90
N LYS A 93 -11.89 -1.79 -18.65
CA LYS A 93 -11.26 -2.70 -17.69
C LYS A 93 -11.23 -2.06 -16.31
N VAL A 94 -11.58 -2.84 -15.29
CA VAL A 94 -11.39 -2.47 -13.88
C VAL A 94 -10.01 -2.95 -13.45
N LYS A 95 -9.16 -2.01 -13.01
CA LYS A 95 -7.92 -2.31 -12.30
C LYS A 95 -8.05 -1.73 -10.92
N SER A 96 -8.52 -2.53 -9.98
CA SER A 96 -8.82 -2.07 -8.63
C SER A 96 -8.26 -3.03 -7.59
N ILE A 97 -7.59 -2.48 -6.59
CA ILE A 97 -7.13 -3.21 -5.41
C ILE A 97 -8.35 -3.81 -4.69
N TYR A 98 -9.46 -3.09 -4.60
CA TYR A 98 -10.70 -3.58 -3.99
C TYR A 98 -11.34 -4.72 -4.80
N GLN A 99 -11.33 -4.62 -6.15
CA GLN A 99 -11.79 -5.73 -7.01
C GLN A 99 -10.98 -7.00 -6.75
N GLU A 100 -9.65 -6.92 -6.72
CA GLU A 100 -8.81 -8.10 -6.52
C GLU A 100 -8.92 -8.68 -5.10
N THR A 101 -8.93 -7.82 -4.07
CA THR A 101 -8.87 -8.27 -2.68
C THR A 101 -10.24 -8.67 -2.11
N VAL A 102 -11.29 -7.89 -2.37
CA VAL A 102 -12.61 -8.09 -1.74
C VAL A 102 -13.53 -8.93 -2.61
N ILE A 103 -13.60 -8.64 -3.92
CA ILE A 103 -14.52 -9.32 -4.83
C ILE A 103 -13.92 -10.64 -5.31
N ASN A 104 -12.70 -10.61 -5.86
CA ASN A 104 -12.03 -11.80 -6.40
C ASN A 104 -11.38 -12.65 -5.30
N LYS A 105 -11.16 -12.09 -4.11
CA LYS A 105 -10.49 -12.75 -2.97
C LYS A 105 -9.13 -13.34 -3.38
N ALA A 106 -8.38 -12.61 -4.20
CA ALA A 106 -7.10 -13.05 -4.74
C ALA A 106 -5.97 -13.08 -3.69
N VAL A 107 -6.22 -12.55 -2.49
CA VAL A 107 -5.24 -12.41 -1.41
C VAL A 107 -5.70 -13.17 -0.18
N ASN A 108 -4.77 -13.90 0.44
CA ASN A 108 -4.99 -14.56 1.72
C ASN A 108 -4.63 -13.61 2.87
N PHE A 109 -5.61 -13.31 3.73
CA PHE A 109 -5.43 -12.45 4.90
C PHE A 109 -5.23 -13.22 6.22
N SER A 110 -5.10 -14.55 6.15
CA SER A 110 -4.96 -15.40 7.34
C SER A 110 -3.54 -15.33 7.91
N ASN A 111 -3.41 -15.33 9.24
CA ASN A 111 -2.13 -15.37 9.97
C ASN A 111 -1.18 -14.21 9.62
N LEU A 112 -1.72 -13.01 9.49
CA LEU A 112 -0.95 -11.78 9.30
C LEU A 112 -0.95 -10.96 10.59
N ASP A 113 0.20 -10.39 10.94
CA ASP A 113 0.33 -9.45 12.05
C ASP A 113 0.01 -8.03 11.61
N THR A 114 0.39 -7.69 10.37
CA THR A 114 0.25 -6.34 9.81
C THR A 114 -0.18 -6.40 8.34
N ILE A 115 -1.07 -5.48 7.95
CA ILE A 115 -1.38 -5.20 6.55
C ILE A 115 -1.02 -3.74 6.27
N ILE A 116 -0.18 -3.52 5.27
CA ILE A 116 0.20 -2.19 4.78
C ILE A 116 -0.55 -1.94 3.48
N LEU A 117 -1.33 -0.86 3.44
CA LEU A 117 -2.08 -0.43 2.26
C LEU A 117 -1.39 0.80 1.65
N PHE A 118 -0.78 0.63 0.48
CA PHE A 118 -0.09 1.71 -0.24
C PHE A 118 -0.58 1.83 -1.69
N GLY A 119 -1.65 2.60 -1.85
CA GLY A 119 -2.32 2.89 -3.11
C GLY A 119 -3.09 4.20 -3.02
N GLY A 120 -3.86 4.53 -4.06
CA GLY A 120 -4.63 5.78 -4.14
C GLY A 120 -3.99 6.84 -5.04
N THR A 121 -2.72 6.66 -5.43
CA THR A 121 -2.05 7.59 -6.38
C THR A 121 -2.80 7.64 -7.72
N ASN A 122 -3.26 6.48 -8.22
CA ASN A 122 -4.06 6.41 -9.44
C ASN A 122 -5.48 6.94 -9.24
N ASP A 123 -6.07 6.84 -8.04
CA ASP A 123 -7.39 7.43 -7.76
C ASP A 123 -7.33 8.95 -7.95
N ILE A 124 -6.30 9.59 -7.40
CA ILE A 124 -6.04 11.02 -7.61
C ILE A 124 -5.69 11.30 -9.08
N GLY A 125 -4.77 10.54 -9.66
CA GLY A 125 -4.31 10.74 -11.04
C GLY A 125 -5.40 10.58 -12.10
N THR A 126 -6.48 9.86 -11.79
CA THR A 126 -7.64 9.67 -12.67
C THR A 126 -8.88 10.44 -12.22
N ASN A 127 -8.75 11.30 -11.20
CA ASN A 127 -9.83 12.10 -10.62
C ASN A 127 -11.04 11.25 -10.20
N MET A 128 -10.77 10.19 -9.44
CA MET A 128 -11.81 9.36 -8.84
C MET A 128 -12.59 10.18 -7.81
N PRO A 129 -13.93 10.03 -7.75
CA PRO A 129 -14.70 10.65 -6.68
C PRO A 129 -14.24 10.09 -5.33
N LEU A 130 -13.96 10.98 -4.38
CA LEU A 130 -13.49 10.57 -3.07
C LEU A 130 -14.54 9.74 -2.31
N GLY A 131 -15.81 10.15 -2.38
CA GLY A 131 -16.90 9.51 -1.62
C GLY A 131 -16.85 9.84 -0.14
N SER A 132 -17.40 8.95 0.69
CA SER A 132 -17.42 9.04 2.15
C SER A 132 -17.03 7.68 2.74
N VAL A 133 -16.43 7.69 3.93
CA VAL A 133 -16.04 6.48 4.69
C VAL A 133 -17.25 5.60 5.05
N ASP A 134 -18.44 6.20 5.14
CA ASP A 134 -19.69 5.50 5.45
C ASP A 134 -20.42 4.98 4.20
N SER A 135 -19.89 5.26 3.01
CA SER A 135 -20.48 4.84 1.74
C SER A 135 -20.15 3.38 1.41
N GLN A 136 -21.09 2.70 0.76
CA GLN A 136 -20.86 1.38 0.13
C GLN A 136 -20.69 1.48 -1.40
N ASP A 137 -20.51 2.69 -1.93
CA ASP A 137 -20.25 2.92 -3.34
C ASP A 137 -18.80 2.57 -3.70
N SER A 138 -18.61 1.36 -4.22
CA SER A 138 -17.31 0.86 -4.67
C SER A 138 -16.74 1.61 -5.87
N TYR A 139 -17.47 2.55 -6.48
CA TYR A 139 -16.96 3.45 -7.52
C TYR A 139 -16.30 4.72 -6.96
N THR A 140 -16.25 4.88 -5.63
CA THR A 140 -15.54 5.97 -4.95
C THR A 140 -14.33 5.44 -4.18
N THR A 141 -13.33 6.29 -3.92
CA THR A 141 -12.10 5.88 -3.24
C THR A 141 -12.36 5.41 -1.80
N LEU A 142 -13.28 6.07 -1.08
CA LEU A 142 -13.61 5.74 0.32
C LEU A 142 -14.85 4.86 0.48
N GLY A 143 -15.65 4.67 -0.57
CA GLY A 143 -16.94 3.96 -0.48
C GLY A 143 -16.88 2.44 -0.58
N GLY A 144 -15.71 1.83 -0.36
CA GLY A 144 -15.52 0.37 -0.41
C GLY A 144 -16.06 -0.39 0.82
N ASN A 145 -16.84 0.21 1.71
CA ASN A 145 -17.30 -0.46 2.91
C ASN A 145 -18.56 -1.30 2.63
N LYS A 146 -18.40 -2.54 2.16
CA LYS A 146 -19.51 -3.50 2.17
C LYS A 146 -19.69 -4.03 3.60
N SER A 147 -20.33 -3.25 4.46
CA SER A 147 -20.74 -3.73 5.80
C SER A 147 -21.92 -4.69 5.63
N ASN A 148 -21.60 -5.99 5.52
CA ASN A 148 -22.54 -7.09 5.74
C ASN A 148 -22.24 -7.79 7.07
N TYR A 149 -21.93 -7.00 8.11
CA TYR A 149 -21.97 -7.46 9.50
C TYR A 149 -23.27 -7.04 10.13
#